data_AF-A0A542E2D2-F1
#
_entry.id   AF-A0A542E2D2-F1
#
_cell.length_a   1.000
_cell.length_b   1.000
_cell.length_c   1.000
_cell.angle_alpha   90.00
_cell.angle_beta   90.00
_cell.angle_gamma   90.00
#
_symmetry.space_group_name_H-M   'P 1'
#
loop_
_entity.id
_entity.type
_entity.pdbx_description
1 polymer ?
#
loop_
_entity_poly.entity_id
_entity_poly.type
_entity_poly.pdbx_seq_one_letter_code
_entity_poly.pdbx_strand_id
1 'polypeptide(L)'
;MPQPPRPEDFRSPLHGPGLTARLGVWLAAAFLVCFVTGVVSHLQQDPVAGLVLPTGPAWGYRVTQGLHVVTGTASLPLLLAKMYAAYPRLFERPLLGGPLRALERLATGVLVASAFFLLLSGLVNVAQWYAVLGFGFRQAHFALAWVAVGAIATHVAIKLPVIRDALTAPLEDPADRARTGLR
;
A
#
# COMPACT_ATOMS: atom_id res chain seq x y z
N MET A 1 21.95 -4.18 28.42
CA MET A 1 21.15 -3.58 27.33
C MET A 1 19.77 -4.22 27.36
N PRO A 2 18.66 -3.46 27.25
CA PRO A 2 17.31 -4.04 27.19
C PRO A 2 17.19 -4.96 25.97
N GLN A 3 16.56 -6.13 26.13
CA GLN A 3 16.30 -7.03 25.01
C GLN A 3 15.23 -6.41 24.09
N PRO A 4 15.40 -6.48 22.76
CA PRO A 4 14.36 -6.03 21.85
C PRO A 4 13.11 -6.93 21.95
N PRO A 5 11.91 -6.37 21.73
CA PRO A 5 10.67 -7.12 21.86
C PRO A 5 10.57 -8.24 20.82
N ARG A 6 9.73 -9.23 21.11
CA ARG A 6 9.35 -10.34 20.25
C ARG A 6 7.90 -10.21 19.80
N PRO A 7 7.47 -10.86 18.71
CA PRO A 7 6.08 -10.82 18.27
C PRO A 7 5.06 -11.20 19.37
N GLU A 8 5.43 -12.12 20.27
CA GLU A 8 4.62 -12.58 21.41
C GLU A 8 4.37 -11.50 22.49
N ASP A 9 5.15 -10.41 22.51
CA ASP A 9 4.95 -9.28 23.42
C ASP A 9 3.76 -8.40 22.98
N PHE A 10 3.29 -8.53 21.74
CA PHE A 10 2.22 -7.72 21.16
C PHE A 10 0.88 -8.46 21.20
N ARG A 11 0.14 -8.30 22.30
CA ARG A 11 -1.12 -9.04 22.55
C ARG A 11 -2.38 -8.41 21.94
N SER A 12 -2.28 -7.19 21.40
CA SER A 12 -3.45 -6.49 20.84
C SER A 12 -4.01 -7.22 19.62
N PRO A 13 -5.35 -7.40 19.52
CA PRO A 13 -5.98 -8.01 18.35
C PRO A 13 -5.80 -7.19 17.07
N LEU A 14 -5.38 -5.92 17.19
CA LEU A 14 -5.05 -5.07 16.04
C LEU A 14 -3.83 -5.56 15.25
N HIS A 15 -3.00 -6.43 15.83
CA HIS A 15 -1.87 -7.05 15.14
C HIS A 15 -2.22 -8.39 14.45
N GLY A 16 -3.50 -8.75 14.45
CA GLY A 16 -3.98 -9.99 13.87
C GLY A 16 -3.77 -10.07 12.35
N PRO A 17 -3.55 -11.28 11.81
CA PRO A 17 -3.38 -11.50 10.37
C PRO A 17 -4.64 -11.10 9.57
N GLY A 18 -5.84 -11.29 10.12
CA GLY A 18 -7.10 -10.93 9.45
C GLY A 18 -7.24 -9.44 9.19
N LEU A 19 -6.96 -8.57 10.18
CA LEU A 19 -6.98 -7.12 9.98
C LEU A 19 -5.91 -6.68 8.98
N THR A 20 -4.70 -7.21 9.12
CA THR A 20 -3.58 -6.94 8.21
C THR A 20 -3.93 -7.28 6.75
N ALA A 21 -4.58 -8.43 6.52
CA ALA A 21 -4.99 -8.87 5.19
C ALA A 21 -6.09 -7.96 4.61
N ARG A 22 -7.13 -7.62 5.40
CA ARG A 22 -8.23 -6.74 4.97
C ARG A 22 -7.74 -5.32 4.60
N LEU A 23 -6.88 -4.73 5.43
CA LEU A 23 -6.25 -3.45 5.10
C LEU A 23 -5.41 -3.56 3.82
N GLY A 24 -4.75 -4.70 3.61
CA GLY A 24 -4.03 -5.01 2.38
C GLY A 24 -4.92 -5.02 1.13
N VAL A 25 -6.13 -5.58 1.22
CA VAL A 25 -7.09 -5.61 0.10
C VAL A 25 -7.55 -4.19 -0.26
N TRP A 26 -7.95 -3.39 0.74
CA TRP A 26 -8.36 -2.00 0.52
C TRP A 26 -7.23 -1.15 -0.07
N LEU A 27 -6.00 -1.34 0.41
CA LEU A 27 -4.82 -0.69 -0.17
C LEU A 27 -4.59 -1.10 -1.62
N ALA A 28 -4.66 -2.39 -1.94
CA ALA A 28 -4.46 -2.86 -3.30
C ALA A 28 -5.51 -2.26 -4.26
N ALA A 29 -6.78 -2.21 -3.84
CA ALA A 29 -7.85 -1.58 -4.60
C ALA A 29 -7.63 -0.07 -4.79
N ALA A 30 -7.27 0.65 -3.73
CA ALA A 30 -7.02 2.09 -3.80
C ALA A 30 -5.82 2.42 -4.70
N PHE A 31 -4.71 1.69 -4.57
CA PHE A 31 -3.55 1.84 -5.45
C PHE A 31 -3.87 1.50 -6.91
N LEU A 32 -4.68 0.47 -7.17
CA LEU A 32 -5.09 0.12 -8.53
C LEU A 32 -5.91 1.23 -9.18
N VAL A 33 -6.91 1.77 -8.48
CA VAL A 33 -7.72 2.89 -8.98
C VAL A 33 -6.85 4.12 -9.20
N CYS A 34 -6.00 4.48 -8.24
CA CYS A 34 -5.06 5.59 -8.35
C CYS A 34 -4.11 5.41 -9.55
N PHE A 35 -3.56 4.21 -9.72
CA PHE A 35 -2.65 3.90 -10.83
C PHE A 35 -3.35 4.04 -12.19
N VAL A 36 -4.50 3.40 -12.39
CA VAL A 36 -5.23 3.44 -13.66
C VAL A 36 -5.62 4.88 -14.02
N THR A 37 -6.17 5.62 -13.05
CA THR A 37 -6.53 7.04 -13.26
C THR A 37 -5.30 7.92 -13.50
N GLY A 38 -4.16 7.61 -12.88
CA GLY A 38 -2.89 8.30 -13.11
C GLY A 38 -2.32 8.05 -14.50
N VAL A 39 -2.41 6.82 -15.01
CA VAL A 39 -2.04 6.47 -16.40
C VAL A 39 -2.90 7.22 -17.39
N VAL A 40 -4.22 7.28 -17.16
CA VAL A 40 -5.13 8.08 -18.01
C VAL A 40 -4.72 9.55 -18.01
N SER A 41 -4.47 10.13 -16.83
CA SER A 41 -4.03 11.52 -16.70
C SER A 41 -2.70 11.78 -17.41
N HIS A 42 -1.74 10.86 -17.30
CA HIS A 42 -0.45 10.96 -18.00
C HIS A 42 -0.62 10.94 -19.52
N LEU A 43 -1.38 9.99 -20.06
CA LEU A 43 -1.60 9.89 -21.51
C LEU A 43 -2.38 11.09 -22.09
N GLN A 44 -3.20 11.77 -21.28
CA GLN A 44 -3.85 13.02 -21.69
C GLN A 44 -2.88 14.21 -21.71
N GLN A 45 -1.88 14.22 -20.84
CA GLN A 45 -0.86 15.27 -20.77
C GLN A 45 0.28 15.07 -21.77
N ASP A 46 0.68 13.82 -21.98
CA ASP A 46 1.76 13.40 -22.85
C ASP A 46 1.24 12.33 -23.84
N PRO A 47 0.53 12.75 -24.92
CA PRO A 47 -0.13 11.82 -25.83
C PRO A 47 0.84 10.96 -26.62
N VAL A 48 0.51 9.68 -26.77
CA VAL A 48 1.24 8.74 -27.62
C VAL A 48 0.72 8.84 -29.06
N ALA A 49 1.62 8.95 -30.04
CA ALA A 49 1.26 9.03 -31.45
C ALA A 49 0.36 7.84 -31.87
N GLY A 50 -0.77 8.15 -32.52
CA GLY A 50 -1.75 7.14 -32.96
C GLY A 50 -2.75 6.69 -31.88
N LEU A 51 -2.56 7.06 -30.61
CA LEU A 51 -3.54 6.81 -29.56
C LEU A 51 -4.47 8.03 -29.38
N VAL A 52 -5.72 7.90 -29.83
CA VAL A 52 -6.75 8.94 -29.64
C VAL A 52 -7.51 8.66 -28.36
N LEU A 53 -7.27 9.49 -27.33
CA LEU A 53 -8.06 9.43 -26.11
C LEU A 53 -9.34 10.29 -26.23
N PRO A 54 -10.47 9.82 -25.69
CA PRO A 54 -11.68 10.64 -25.60
C PRO A 54 -11.40 11.94 -24.84
N THR A 55 -11.67 13.08 -25.48
CA THR A 55 -11.58 14.41 -24.86
C THR A 55 -12.89 14.83 -24.20
N GLY A 56 -13.94 14.04 -24.39
CA GLY A 56 -15.27 14.27 -23.84
C GLY A 56 -15.85 13.00 -23.20
N PRO A 57 -16.87 13.17 -22.33
CA PRO A 57 -17.43 14.45 -21.87
C PRO A 57 -16.49 15.19 -20.92
N ALA A 58 -16.62 16.52 -20.81
CA ALA A 58 -15.72 17.36 -20.00
C ALA A 58 -15.64 16.96 -18.51
N TRP A 59 -16.66 16.29 -17.98
CA TRP A 59 -16.64 15.79 -16.60
C TRP A 59 -15.78 14.53 -16.42
N GLY A 60 -15.41 13.83 -17.48
CA GLY A 60 -14.62 12.59 -17.41
C GLY A 60 -13.28 12.82 -16.70
N TYR A 61 -12.57 13.90 -17.06
CA TYR A 61 -11.32 14.26 -16.38
C TYR A 61 -11.52 14.58 -14.90
N ARG A 62 -12.63 15.25 -14.53
CA ARG A 62 -12.94 15.54 -13.13
C ARG A 62 -13.14 14.27 -12.32
N VAL A 63 -13.78 13.26 -12.90
CA VAL A 63 -14.00 11.97 -12.24
C VAL A 63 -12.69 11.20 -12.09
N THR A 64 -11.90 11.05 -13.16
CA THR A 64 -10.62 10.32 -13.09
C THR A 64 -9.65 11.01 -12.14
N GLN A 65 -9.51 12.34 -12.23
CA GLN A 65 -8.64 13.10 -11.36
C GLN A 65 -9.13 13.11 -9.91
N GLY A 66 -10.44 13.23 -9.69
CA GLY A 66 -11.04 13.13 -8.36
C GLY A 66 -10.79 11.76 -7.72
N LEU A 67 -11.00 10.67 -8.46
CA LEU A 67 -10.70 9.31 -8.01
C LEU A 67 -9.21 9.13 -7.71
N HIS A 68 -8.33 9.63 -8.56
CA HIS A 68 -6.88 9.58 -8.34
C HIS A 68 -6.49 10.22 -7.01
N VAL A 69 -6.92 11.46 -6.78
CA VAL A 69 -6.60 12.20 -5.55
C VAL A 69 -7.23 11.53 -4.33
N VAL A 70 -8.53 11.18 -4.37
CA VAL A 70 -9.23 10.57 -3.23
C VAL A 70 -8.60 9.24 -2.85
N THR A 71 -8.31 8.37 -3.81
CA THR A 71 -7.72 7.05 -3.53
C THR A 71 -6.26 7.15 -3.11
N GLY A 72 -5.49 8.07 -3.69
CA GLY A 72 -4.13 8.40 -3.25
C GLY A 72 -4.11 8.90 -1.80
N THR A 73 -4.95 9.88 -1.46
CA THR A 73 -5.03 10.41 -0.10
C THR A 73 -5.53 9.36 0.90
N ALA A 74 -6.55 8.57 0.57
CA ALA A 74 -7.06 7.50 1.42
C ALA A 74 -6.04 6.37 1.66
N SER A 75 -5.12 6.15 0.71
CA SER A 75 -4.08 5.14 0.83
C SER A 75 -3.07 5.45 1.94
N LEU A 76 -2.85 6.73 2.31
CA LEU A 76 -1.92 7.09 3.38
C LEU A 76 -2.36 6.56 4.76
N PRO A 77 -3.55 6.89 5.30
CA PRO A 77 -4.00 6.34 6.58
C PRO A 77 -4.17 4.81 6.51
N LEU A 78 -4.61 4.25 5.38
CA LEU A 78 -4.69 2.81 5.20
C LEU A 78 -3.30 2.13 5.30
N LEU A 79 -2.27 2.72 4.68
CA LEU A 79 -0.90 2.21 4.72
C LEU A 79 -0.36 2.26 6.14
N LEU A 80 -0.53 3.39 6.83
CA LEU A 80 -0.11 3.53 8.22
C LEU A 80 -0.82 2.53 9.13
N ALA A 81 -2.13 2.34 8.96
CA ALA A 81 -2.89 1.32 9.70
C ALA A 81 -2.37 -0.09 9.42
N LYS A 82 -2.05 -0.43 8.16
CA LYS A 82 -1.50 -1.74 7.80
C LYS A 82 -0.10 -1.93 8.39
N MET A 83 0.74 -0.89 8.39
CA MET A 83 2.07 -0.93 9.01
C MET A 83 1.98 -1.11 10.52
N TYR A 84 1.04 -0.45 11.18
CA TYR A 84 0.76 -0.67 12.59
C TYR A 84 0.29 -2.10 12.86
N ALA A 85 -0.67 -2.61 12.09
CA ALA A 85 -1.15 -3.98 12.24
C ALA A 85 -0.02 -5.00 12.03
N ALA A 86 0.83 -4.80 11.03
CA ALA A 86 1.96 -5.67 10.73
C ALA A 86 3.21 -5.41 11.61
N TYR A 87 3.19 -4.43 12.51
CA TYR A 87 4.36 -3.97 13.27
C TYR A 87 5.12 -5.09 14.01
N PRO A 88 4.45 -6.05 14.69
CA PRO A 88 5.15 -7.13 15.40
C PRO A 88 6.00 -8.00 14.47
N ARG A 89 5.63 -8.12 13.19
CA ARG A 89 6.36 -8.91 12.20
C ARG A 89 7.75 -8.35 11.89
N LEU A 90 8.01 -7.07 12.21
CA LEU A 90 9.33 -6.47 12.07
C LEU A 90 10.36 -7.11 13.04
N PHE A 91 9.88 -7.66 14.15
CA PHE A 91 10.68 -8.28 15.20
C PHE A 91 10.84 -9.80 15.05
N GLU A 92 10.23 -10.41 14.02
CA GLU A 92 10.42 -11.82 13.73
C GLU A 92 11.89 -12.14 13.45
N ARG A 93 12.38 -13.21 14.07
CA ARG A 93 13.75 -13.70 13.93
C ARG A 93 13.78 -15.05 13.21
N PRO A 94 14.89 -15.38 12.50
CA PRO A 94 16.03 -14.52 12.20
C PRO A 94 15.65 -13.35 11.27
N LEU A 95 16.34 -12.21 11.40
CA LEU A 95 16.01 -10.99 10.64
C LEU A 95 16.10 -11.22 9.13
N LEU A 96 17.26 -11.64 8.63
CA LEU A 96 17.43 -11.95 7.20
C LEU A 96 17.19 -13.45 6.93
N GLY A 97 17.62 -14.33 7.85
CA GLY A 97 17.55 -15.77 7.64
C GLY A 97 18.36 -16.19 6.41
N GLY A 98 17.79 -17.06 5.57
CA GLY A 98 18.39 -17.50 4.30
C GLY A 98 18.13 -16.55 3.12
N PRO A 99 18.73 -16.83 1.94
CA PRO A 99 18.69 -15.94 0.77
C PRO A 99 17.26 -15.65 0.27
N LEU A 100 16.37 -16.64 0.30
CA LEU A 100 14.98 -16.46 -0.10
C LEU A 100 14.24 -15.47 0.83
N ARG A 101 14.44 -15.60 2.15
CA ARG A 101 13.85 -14.68 3.13
C ARG A 101 14.42 -13.26 3.00
N ALA A 102 15.72 -13.14 2.71
CA ALA A 102 16.33 -11.84 2.41
C ALA A 102 15.69 -11.20 1.17
N LEU A 103 15.45 -11.97 0.10
CA LEU A 103 14.78 -11.49 -1.10
C LEU A 103 13.33 -11.06 -0.85
N GLU A 104 12.57 -11.82 -0.05
CA GLU A 104 11.21 -11.42 0.37
C GLU A 104 11.20 -10.09 1.14
N ARG A 105 12.17 -9.88 2.04
CA ARG A 105 12.30 -8.63 2.79
C ARG A 105 12.70 -7.48 1.88
N LEU A 106 13.59 -7.71 0.91
CA LEU A 106 13.96 -6.72 -0.09
C LEU A 106 12.74 -6.31 -0.93
N ALA A 107 11.99 -7.28 -1.46
CA ALA A 107 10.76 -7.01 -2.23
C ALA A 107 9.75 -6.20 -1.41
N THR A 108 9.61 -6.52 -0.12
CA THR A 108 8.77 -5.76 0.81
C THR A 108 9.32 -4.35 1.06
N GLY A 109 10.64 -4.19 1.17
CA GLY A 109 11.30 -2.90 1.28
C GLY A 109 11.05 -2.00 0.06
N VAL A 110 11.17 -2.55 -1.15
CA VAL A 110 10.86 -1.85 -2.41
C VAL A 110 9.40 -1.41 -2.45
N LEU A 111 8.48 -2.29 -2.04
CA LEU A 111 7.06 -1.96 -1.92
C LEU A 111 6.83 -0.78 -0.97
N VAL A 112 7.38 -0.85 0.25
CA VAL A 112 7.19 0.20 1.25
C VAL A 112 7.79 1.53 0.77
N ALA A 113 9.01 1.51 0.25
CA ALA A 113 9.70 2.72 -0.22
C ALA A 113 8.95 3.39 -1.40
N SER A 114 8.54 2.61 -2.40
CA SER A 114 7.80 3.14 -3.56
C SER A 114 6.41 3.64 -3.18
N ALA A 115 5.70 2.95 -2.28
CA ALA A 115 4.41 3.41 -1.78
C ALA A 115 4.53 4.75 -1.04
N PHE A 116 5.48 4.89 -0.10
CA PHE A 116 5.69 6.16 0.60
C PHE A 116 6.13 7.27 -0.35
N PHE A 117 7.02 6.98 -1.31
CA PHE A 117 7.42 7.97 -2.31
C PHE A 117 6.21 8.53 -3.06
N LEU A 118 5.31 7.67 -3.56
CA LEU A 118 4.12 8.10 -4.28
C LEU A 118 3.19 8.91 -3.38
N LEU A 119 2.86 8.41 -2.19
CA LEU A 119 1.91 9.08 -1.32
C LEU A 119 2.42 10.45 -0.85
N LEU A 120 3.70 10.56 -0.49
CA LEU A 120 4.28 11.82 -0.04
C LEU A 120 4.44 12.80 -1.20
N SER A 121 4.99 12.36 -2.34
CA SER A 121 5.12 13.25 -3.50
C SER A 121 3.76 13.72 -4.03
N GLY A 122 2.75 12.83 -4.04
CA GLY A 122 1.38 13.17 -4.42
C GLY A 122 0.73 14.18 -3.46
N LEU A 123 0.90 14.00 -2.15
CA LEU A 123 0.38 14.93 -1.15
C LEU A 123 1.04 16.31 -1.25
N VAL A 124 2.37 16.34 -1.41
CA VAL A 124 3.13 17.59 -1.63
C VAL A 124 2.67 18.29 -2.90
N ASN A 125 2.40 17.53 -3.97
CA ASN A 125 1.85 18.07 -5.21
C ASN A 125 0.44 18.64 -5.02
N VAL A 126 -0.46 17.94 -4.34
CA VAL A 126 -1.81 18.47 -4.03
C VAL A 126 -1.74 19.73 -3.16
N ALA A 127 -0.80 19.80 -2.22
CA ALA A 127 -0.53 20.97 -1.40
C ALA A 127 0.17 22.12 -2.15
N GLN A 128 0.56 21.92 -3.41
CA GLN A 128 1.30 22.88 -4.24
C GLN A 128 2.65 23.29 -3.64
N TRP A 129 3.24 22.43 -2.80
CA TRP A 129 4.52 22.68 -2.12
C TRP A 129 5.71 22.30 -3.01
N TYR A 130 5.76 22.83 -4.23
CA TYR A 130 6.75 22.46 -5.23
C TYR A 130 8.19 22.77 -4.81
N ALA A 131 8.41 23.79 -3.98
CA ALA A 131 9.73 24.12 -3.46
C ALA A 131 10.35 22.99 -2.63
N VAL A 132 9.53 22.09 -2.07
CA VAL A 132 9.99 20.90 -1.33
C VAL A 132 10.43 19.79 -2.30
N LEU A 133 9.87 19.77 -3.52
CA LEU A 133 10.20 18.80 -4.55
C LEU A 133 11.44 19.26 -5.31
N GLY A 134 12.59 18.66 -5.00
CA GLY A 134 13.84 18.88 -5.73
C GLY A 134 13.93 18.18 -7.10
N PHE A 135 12.80 17.73 -7.67
CA PHE A 135 12.75 16.95 -8.91
C PHE A 135 11.43 17.15 -9.67
N GLY A 136 11.39 16.72 -10.95
CA GLY A 136 10.19 16.76 -11.77
C GLY A 136 9.12 15.79 -11.29
N PHE A 137 8.10 16.30 -10.58
CA PHE A 137 7.03 15.51 -9.99
C PHE A 137 6.41 14.52 -10.97
N ARG A 138 5.90 15.00 -12.12
CA ARG A 138 5.16 14.16 -13.08
C ARG A 138 5.97 12.95 -13.55
N GLN A 139 7.22 13.19 -13.95
CA GLN A 139 8.10 12.15 -14.48
C GLN A 139 8.47 11.13 -13.39
N ALA A 140 8.90 11.61 -12.22
CA ALA A 140 9.31 10.72 -11.13
C ALA A 140 8.12 9.94 -10.56
N HIS A 141 6.99 10.60 -10.32
CA HIS A 141 5.79 9.97 -9.79
C HIS A 141 5.23 8.92 -10.75
N PHE A 142 5.18 9.20 -12.06
CA PHE A 142 4.75 8.23 -13.06
C PHE A 142 5.69 7.02 -13.15
N ALA A 143 7.01 7.24 -13.20
CA ALA A 143 7.98 6.15 -13.25
C ALA A 143 7.90 5.24 -12.01
N LEU A 144 7.82 5.82 -10.82
CA LEU A 144 7.73 5.07 -9.57
C LEU A 144 6.36 4.41 -9.37
N ALA A 145 5.31 4.87 -10.05
CA ALA A 145 4.00 4.21 -10.04
C ALA A 145 4.07 2.79 -10.60
N TRP A 146 4.83 2.59 -11.68
CA TRP A 146 5.09 1.25 -12.23
C TRP A 146 5.87 0.36 -11.28
N VAL A 147 6.88 0.92 -10.59
CA VAL A 147 7.65 0.21 -9.56
C VAL A 147 6.75 -0.22 -8.42
N ALA A 148 5.89 0.67 -7.92
CA ALA A 148 4.96 0.36 -6.83
C ALA A 148 3.95 -0.72 -7.23
N VAL A 149 3.32 -0.62 -8.40
CA VAL A 149 2.36 -1.63 -8.87
C VAL A 149 3.04 -2.99 -9.06
N GLY A 150 4.24 -3.02 -9.65
CA GLY A 150 5.02 -4.26 -9.78
C GLY A 150 5.39 -4.87 -8.42
N ALA A 151 5.75 -4.03 -7.45
CA ALA A 151 6.05 -4.46 -6.09
C ALA A 151 4.80 -4.97 -5.34
N ILE A 152 3.65 -4.32 -5.53
CA ILE A 152 2.35 -4.77 -4.98
C ILE A 152 2.01 -6.15 -5.55
N ALA A 153 2.07 -6.32 -6.87
CA ALA A 153 1.76 -7.58 -7.52
C ALA A 153 2.68 -8.70 -7.03
N THR A 154 4.00 -8.44 -6.96
CA THR A 154 4.99 -9.39 -6.44
C THR A 154 4.70 -9.75 -4.98
N HIS A 155 4.42 -8.75 -4.14
CA HIS A 155 4.11 -8.97 -2.73
C HIS A 155 2.84 -9.81 -2.54
N VAL A 156 1.78 -9.52 -3.30
CA VAL A 156 0.53 -10.29 -3.29
C VAL A 156 0.79 -11.73 -3.73
N ALA A 157 1.54 -11.94 -4.82
CA ALA A 157 1.86 -13.28 -5.31
C ALA A 157 2.60 -14.12 -4.24
N ILE A 158 3.60 -13.53 -3.57
CA ILE A 158 4.36 -14.20 -2.51
C ILE A 158 3.49 -14.51 -1.29
N LYS A 159 2.59 -13.59 -0.90
CA LYS A 159 1.79 -13.71 0.33
C LYS A 159 0.39 -14.30 0.11
N LEU A 160 0.05 -14.73 -1.09
CA LEU A 160 -1.29 -15.22 -1.43
C LEU A 160 -1.79 -16.34 -0.51
N PRO A 161 -1.01 -17.37 -0.14
CA PRO A 161 -1.47 -18.41 0.78
C PRO A 161 -1.85 -17.83 2.16
N VAL A 162 -0.97 -16.99 2.72
CA VAL A 162 -1.19 -16.34 4.03
C VAL A 162 -2.39 -15.40 3.99
N ILE A 163 -2.57 -14.67 2.89
CA ILE A 163 -3.72 -13.77 2.68
C ILE A 163 -5.01 -14.60 2.62
N ARG A 164 -5.01 -15.71 1.87
CA ARG A 164 -6.16 -16.60 1.77
C ARG A 164 -6.56 -17.13 3.15
N ASP A 165 -5.62 -17.73 3.86
CA ASP A 165 -5.87 -18.33 5.18
C ASP A 165 -6.42 -17.28 6.16
N ALA A 166 -5.83 -16.08 6.19
CA ALA A 166 -6.25 -14.99 7.05
C ALA A 166 -7.66 -14.43 6.73
N LEU A 167 -8.07 -14.48 5.46
CA LEU A 167 -9.38 -13.99 5.04
C LEU A 167 -10.48 -15.05 5.20
N THR A 168 -10.13 -16.34 5.18
CA THR A 168 -11.07 -17.45 5.37
C THR A 168 -11.22 -17.88 6.84
N ALA A 169 -10.32 -17.45 7.72
CA ALA A 169 -10.44 -17.71 9.14
C ALA A 169 -11.75 -17.12 9.70
N PRO A 170 -12.48 -17.86 10.56
CA PRO A 170 -13.66 -17.33 11.24
C PRO A 170 -13.32 -16.03 11.97
N LEU A 171 -14.23 -15.06 11.89
CA LEU A 171 -14.16 -13.88 12.75
C LEU A 171 -14.30 -14.36 14.20
N GLU A 172 -13.27 -14.19 15.02
CA GLU A 172 -13.41 -14.40 16.46
C GLU A 172 -14.55 -13.51 16.97
N ASP A 173 -15.61 -14.14 17.49
CA ASP A 173 -16.75 -13.44 18.05
C ASP A 173 -16.27 -12.64 19.29
N PRO A 174 -16.55 -11.32 19.38
CA PRO A 174 -16.34 -10.56 20.60
C PRO A 174 -16.88 -11.25 21.86
N ALA A 175 -17.96 -12.03 21.74
CA ALA A 175 -18.54 -12.81 22.82
C ALA A 175 -17.67 -14.00 23.27
N ASP A 176 -16.86 -14.58 22.37
CA ASP A 176 -15.95 -15.69 22.70
C ASP A 176 -14.69 -15.20 23.42
N ARG A 177 -14.21 -13.99 23.09
CA ARG A 177 -13.11 -13.33 23.82
C ARG A 177 -13.49 -12.98 25.26
N ALA A 178 -14.74 -12.59 25.49
CA ALA A 178 -15.26 -12.32 26.84
C ALA A 178 -15.40 -13.60 27.68
N ARG A 179 -15.68 -14.76 27.05
CA ARG A 179 -15.80 -16.06 27.74
C ARG A 179 -14.46 -16.71 28.05
N THR A 180 -13.44 -16.54 27.20
CA THR A 180 -12.12 -17.18 27.37
C THR A 180 -11.18 -16.43 28.31
N GLY A 181 -11.53 -15.23 28.77
CA GLY A 181 -10.78 -14.52 29.82
C GLY A 181 -9.39 -14.03 29.40
N LEU A 182 -9.02 -14.16 28.12
CA LEU A 182 -7.79 -13.59 27.58
C LEU A 182 -7.98 -12.08 27.40
N ARG A 183 -7.55 -11.32 28.41
CA ARG A 183 -7.34 -9.87 28.34
C ARG A 183 -5.97 -9.54 27.75
#